data_AF-A0ABD2RE39-F1
#
_entry.id   AF-A0ABD2RE39-F1
#
_cell.length_a   1.000
_cell.length_b   1.000
_cell.length_c   1.000
_cell.angle_alpha   90.00
_cell.angle_beta   90.00
_cell.angle_gamma   90.00
#
_symmetry.space_group_name_H-M   'P 1'
#
loop_
_entity.id
_entity.type
_entity.pdbx_description
1 polymer ?
#
loop_
_entity_poly.entity_id
_entity_poly.type
_entity_poly.pdbx_seq_one_letter_code
_entity_poly.pdbx_strand_id
1 'polypeptide(L)'
;MYCGLNRYMGLYEGASYASMLGVQSKLRIAGLIWNKISQPRHIFIVWLAVQGRLLTKDRLQRMNIPVDTITCSLCDAQAVETQYHLFSVCDWTKRLVTTMAQWTGVQIPSGDVKQVLNRIRRRHWKQLYKEIIAALWGSIVYYVWQARNWKLYRGTVQGHYCDYRYNNYTDQTKFLC
;
A
#
# COMPACT_ATOMS: atom_id res chain seq x y z
N MET A 1 26.73 7.33 44.15
CA MET A 1 27.38 8.56 43.65
C MET A 1 26.48 9.19 42.61
N TYR A 2 25.90 10.34 42.95
CA TYR A 2 25.30 11.24 41.97
C TYR A 2 26.42 11.89 41.15
N CYS A 3 26.24 11.92 39.83
CA CYS A 3 26.71 12.94 38.92
C CYS A 3 25.83 12.77 37.66
N GLY A 4 24.94 13.67 37.25
CA GLY A 4 24.82 15.08 37.58
C GLY A 4 24.44 15.82 36.30
N LEU A 5 23.13 16.12 36.18
CA LEU A 5 22.59 17.43 35.76
C LEU A 5 22.69 17.76 34.25
N ASN A 6 21.57 17.72 33.53
CA ASN A 6 20.55 18.80 33.34
C ASN A 6 20.65 19.26 31.87
N ARG A 7 19.64 19.62 31.08
CA ARG A 7 18.26 20.09 31.25
C ARG A 7 17.71 20.10 29.79
N TYR A 8 16.44 19.92 29.43
CA TYR A 8 15.37 20.93 29.39
C TYR A 8 14.10 20.27 28.81
N MET A 9 12.94 20.55 29.41
CA MET A 9 11.56 20.57 28.83
C MET A 9 11.11 19.43 27.89
N GLY A 10 10.10 18.65 28.33
CA GLY A 10 9.27 17.89 27.37
C GLY A 10 8.40 16.76 27.90
N LEU A 11 8.40 16.46 29.20
CA LEU A 11 7.81 15.20 29.70
C LEU A 11 6.41 15.29 30.32
N TYR A 12 5.80 16.48 30.45
CA TYR A 12 4.47 16.60 31.07
C TYR A 12 3.30 16.68 30.08
N GLU A 13 3.54 17.03 28.81
CA GLU A 13 2.45 17.16 27.81
C GLU A 13 2.08 15.81 27.17
N GLY A 14 3.04 14.88 27.07
CA GLY A 14 2.80 13.57 26.49
C GLY A 14 2.04 12.61 27.42
N ALA A 15 2.17 12.78 28.74
CA ALA A 15 1.58 11.86 29.72
C ALA A 15 0.06 12.03 29.81
N SER A 16 -0.43 13.27 29.91
CA SER A 16 -1.88 13.56 29.93
C SER A 16 -2.56 13.16 28.63
N TYR A 17 -1.94 13.48 27.48
CA TYR A 17 -2.43 13.06 26.17
C TYR A 17 -2.44 11.52 26.01
N ALA A 18 -1.40 10.82 26.46
CA ALA A 18 -1.37 9.36 26.46
C ALA A 18 -2.45 8.74 27.38
N SER A 19 -2.76 9.39 28.51
CA SER A 19 -3.86 8.97 29.40
C SER A 19 -5.23 9.16 28.76
N MET A 20 -5.46 10.26 28.04
CA MET A 20 -6.72 10.53 27.32
C MET A 20 -6.96 9.54 26.18
N LEU A 21 -5.89 9.09 25.52
CA LEU A 21 -5.97 8.12 24.42
C LEU A 21 -6.29 6.69 24.88
N GLY A 22 -6.18 6.38 26.18
CA GLY A 22 -6.42 5.06 26.73
C GLY A 22 -5.48 3.97 26.19
N VAL A 23 -5.85 2.70 26.42
CA VAL A 23 -5.09 1.54 25.88
C VAL A 23 -5.31 1.43 24.38
N GLN A 24 -4.40 2.02 23.60
CA GLN A 24 -4.42 1.89 22.16
C GLN A 24 -3.93 0.50 21.73
N SER A 25 -4.77 -0.20 20.96
CA SER A 25 -4.35 -1.44 20.32
C SER A 25 -3.31 -1.13 19.23
N LYS A 26 -2.03 -1.28 19.56
CA LYS A 26 -0.96 -1.14 18.57
C LYS A 26 -1.16 -2.20 17.48
N LEU A 27 -1.44 -1.76 16.26
CA LEU A 27 -1.49 -2.64 15.10
C LEU A 27 -0.11 -3.30 14.93
N ARG A 28 0.00 -4.59 15.25
CA ARG A 28 1.28 -5.32 15.22
C ARG A 28 1.95 -5.35 13.84
N ILE A 29 1.20 -5.09 12.78
CA ILE A 29 1.71 -4.96 11.40
C ILE A 29 2.23 -3.55 11.07
N ALA A 30 1.98 -2.54 11.91
CA ALA A 30 2.38 -1.16 11.64
C ALA A 30 3.90 -1.03 11.46
N GLY A 31 4.71 -1.69 12.30
CA GLY A 31 6.17 -1.68 12.16
C GLY A 31 6.66 -2.30 10.83
N LEU A 32 5.84 -3.15 10.20
CA LEU A 32 6.16 -3.72 8.90
C LEU A 32 5.80 -2.77 7.74
N ILE A 33 4.81 -1.89 7.93
CA ILE A 33 4.39 -0.89 6.94
C ILE A 33 5.34 0.33 7.00
N TRP A 34 5.61 0.81 8.21
CA TRP A 34 6.46 1.98 8.47
C TRP A 34 7.95 1.59 8.53
N ASN A 35 8.44 0.88 7.51
CA ASN A 35 9.85 0.51 7.40
C ASN A 35 10.63 1.51 6.52
N LYS A 36 11.95 1.54 6.66
CA LYS A 36 12.82 2.47 5.90
C LYS A 36 13.02 2.09 4.43
N ILE A 37 12.67 0.86 4.06
CA ILE A 37 12.86 0.31 2.71
C ILE A 37 11.71 0.74 1.79
N SER A 38 10.52 0.93 2.36
CA SER A 38 9.31 1.26 1.62
C SER A 38 9.28 2.73 1.25
N GLN A 39 8.86 3.04 0.02
CA GLN A 39 8.72 4.42 -0.40
C GLN A 39 7.54 5.09 0.33
N PRO A 40 7.67 6.34 0.79
CA PRO A 40 6.60 7.04 1.54
C PRO A 40 5.24 7.06 0.83
N ARG A 41 5.24 7.20 -0.50
CA ARG A 41 4.00 7.13 -1.32
C ARG A 41 3.32 5.77 -1.22
N HIS A 42 4.09 4.69 -1.21
CA HIS A 42 3.57 3.33 -1.09
C HIS A 42 3.04 3.08 0.32
N ILE A 43 3.79 3.50 1.34
CA ILE A 43 3.41 3.38 2.75
C ILE A 43 2.02 3.99 2.98
N PHE A 44 1.78 5.20 2.45
CA PHE A 44 0.50 5.89 2.60
C PHE A 44 -0.68 5.09 2.01
N ILE A 45 -0.54 4.61 0.76
CA ILE A 45 -1.60 3.83 0.10
C ILE A 45 -1.82 2.49 0.81
N VAL A 46 -0.76 1.80 1.20
CA VAL A 46 -0.86 0.54 1.96
C VAL A 46 -1.54 0.76 3.31
N TRP A 47 -1.23 1.85 4.00
CA TRP A 47 -1.87 2.21 5.26
C TRP A 47 -3.37 2.43 5.07
N LEU A 48 -3.78 3.18 4.05
CA LEU A 48 -5.19 3.35 3.71
C LEU A 48 -5.88 2.02 3.37
N ALA A 49 -5.19 1.13 2.65
CA ALA A 49 -5.69 -0.20 2.32
C ALA A 49 -5.91 -1.04 3.59
N VAL A 50 -4.97 -1.03 4.53
CA VAL A 50 -5.09 -1.75 5.80
C VAL A 50 -6.27 -1.27 6.64
N GLN A 51 -6.61 0.02 6.53
CA GLN A 51 -7.77 0.63 7.19
C GLN A 51 -9.08 0.46 6.39
N GLY A 52 -9.04 -0.14 5.19
CA GLY A 52 -10.20 -0.28 4.30
C GLY A 52 -10.72 1.06 3.77
N ARG A 53 -9.87 2.10 3.73
CA ARG A 53 -10.24 3.48 3.38
C ARG A 53 -9.92 3.87 1.94
N LEU A 54 -9.55 2.91 1.09
CA LEU A 54 -9.38 3.16 -0.34
C LEU A 54 -10.73 3.41 -1.01
N LEU A 55 -10.76 4.38 -1.93
CA LEU A 55 -11.97 4.81 -2.66
C LEU A 55 -12.30 3.86 -3.83
N THR A 56 -12.58 2.60 -3.52
CA THR A 56 -13.09 1.64 -4.49
C THR A 56 -14.52 1.99 -4.89
N LYS A 57 -14.97 1.52 -6.07
CA LYS A 57 -16.34 1.81 -6.55
C LYS A 57 -17.42 1.36 -5.56
N ASP A 58 -17.24 0.19 -4.94
CA ASP A 58 -18.11 -0.29 -3.85
C ASP A 58 -18.18 0.68 -2.66
N ARG A 59 -17.05 1.29 -2.26
CA ARG A 59 -17.03 2.28 -1.18
C ARG A 59 -17.68 3.60 -1.60
N LEU A 60 -17.45 4.05 -2.84
CA LEU A 60 -18.07 5.27 -3.37
C LEU A 60 -19.60 5.14 -3.39
N GLN A 61 -20.13 3.98 -3.79
CA GLN A 61 -21.58 3.71 -3.73
C GLN A 61 -22.12 3.76 -2.30
N ARG A 62 -21.40 3.19 -1.32
CA ARG A 62 -21.79 3.31 0.10
C ARG A 62 -21.77 4.75 0.63
N MET A 63 -21.05 5.64 -0.03
CA MET A 63 -21.00 7.07 0.27
C MET A 63 -22.01 7.88 -0.56
N ASN A 64 -22.91 7.22 -1.30
CA ASN A 64 -23.88 7.86 -2.20
C ASN A 64 -23.22 8.73 -3.30
N ILE A 65 -21.96 8.45 -3.65
CA ILE A 65 -21.29 9.10 -4.78
C ILE A 65 -21.64 8.31 -6.05
N PRO A 66 -22.17 8.96 -7.10
CA PRO A 66 -22.53 8.27 -8.34
C PRO A 66 -21.29 7.67 -9.01
N VAL A 67 -21.43 6.43 -9.49
CA VAL A 67 -20.39 5.70 -10.23
C VAL A 67 -21.04 5.06 -11.44
N ASP A 68 -20.48 5.28 -12.63
CA ASP A 68 -21.05 4.78 -13.90
C ASP A 68 -21.16 3.25 -13.95
N THR A 69 -20.18 2.55 -13.38
CA THR A 69 -20.11 1.08 -13.35
C THR A 69 -19.56 0.61 -12.02
N ILE A 70 -20.08 -0.50 -11.49
CA ILE A 70 -19.59 -1.12 -10.25
C ILE A 70 -18.42 -2.10 -10.48
N THR A 71 -18.19 -2.49 -11.73
CA THR A 71 -17.25 -3.55 -12.10
C THR A 71 -15.80 -3.07 -12.05
N CYS A 72 -14.88 -4.00 -11.81
CA CYS A 72 -13.45 -3.73 -11.75
C CYS A 72 -12.90 -3.24 -13.10
N SER A 73 -12.19 -2.11 -13.10
CA SER A 73 -11.64 -1.54 -14.35
C SER A 73 -10.36 -2.26 -14.85
N LEU A 74 -9.75 -3.11 -14.02
CA LEU A 74 -8.47 -3.76 -14.34
C LEU A 74 -8.61 -5.14 -14.99
N CYS A 75 -9.72 -5.84 -14.80
CA CYS A 75 -9.92 -7.18 -15.34
C CYS A 75 -11.28 -7.32 -16.04
N ASP A 76 -11.38 -8.29 -16.94
CA ASP A 76 -12.57 -8.51 -17.77
C ASP A 76 -13.63 -9.39 -17.09
N ALA A 77 -13.39 -9.84 -15.85
CA ALA A 77 -14.25 -10.76 -15.10
C ALA A 77 -15.61 -10.17 -14.67
N GLN A 78 -15.91 -8.91 -15.01
CA GLN A 78 -17.14 -8.18 -14.62
C GLN A 78 -17.48 -8.25 -13.11
N ALA A 79 -16.47 -8.47 -12.26
CA ALA A 79 -16.64 -8.58 -10.81
C ALA A 79 -16.72 -7.19 -10.16
N VAL A 80 -17.46 -7.08 -9.06
CA VAL A 80 -17.57 -5.85 -8.25
C VAL A 80 -16.20 -5.38 -7.77
N GLU A 81 -15.89 -4.10 -7.97
CA GLU A 81 -14.64 -3.49 -7.53
C GLU A 81 -14.65 -3.25 -6.01
N THR A 82 -14.24 -4.28 -5.28
CA THR A 82 -13.92 -4.21 -3.85
C THR A 82 -12.40 -4.21 -3.64
N GLN A 83 -11.94 -3.75 -2.47
CA GLN A 83 -10.53 -3.83 -2.11
C GLN A 83 -10.01 -5.28 -2.15
N TYR A 84 -10.83 -6.21 -1.65
CA TYR A 84 -10.52 -7.64 -1.67
C TYR A 84 -10.38 -8.17 -3.10
N HIS A 85 -11.32 -7.82 -3.98
CA HIS A 85 -11.21 -8.20 -5.39
C HIS A 85 -9.93 -7.61 -5.99
N LEU A 86 -9.69 -6.31 -5.84
CA LEU A 86 -8.56 -5.60 -6.45
C LEU A 86 -7.20 -6.20 -6.11
N PHE A 87 -6.96 -6.57 -4.84
CA PHE A 87 -5.64 -7.04 -4.40
C PHE A 87 -5.50 -8.56 -4.26
N SER A 88 -6.61 -9.31 -4.16
CA SER A 88 -6.55 -10.76 -3.87
C SER A 88 -7.09 -11.63 -5.00
N VAL A 89 -8.10 -11.18 -5.73
CA VAL A 89 -8.84 -12.02 -6.69
C VAL A 89 -8.61 -11.59 -8.13
N CYS A 90 -8.42 -10.29 -8.39
CA CYS A 90 -8.28 -9.70 -9.70
C CYS A 90 -7.17 -10.38 -10.51
N ASP A 91 -7.52 -10.87 -11.70
CA ASP A 91 -6.59 -11.62 -12.54
C ASP A 91 -5.41 -10.77 -13.02
N TRP A 92 -5.65 -9.47 -13.25
CA TRP A 92 -4.58 -8.53 -13.58
C TRP A 92 -3.56 -8.44 -12.45
N THR A 93 -4.03 -8.27 -11.21
CA THR A 93 -3.16 -8.21 -10.04
C THR A 93 -2.45 -9.54 -9.79
N LYS A 94 -3.13 -10.68 -9.96
CA LYS A 94 -2.50 -12.00 -9.83
C LYS A 94 -1.36 -12.19 -10.84
N ARG A 95 -1.57 -11.83 -12.10
CA ARG A 95 -0.53 -11.88 -13.14
C ARG A 95 0.67 -11.02 -12.73
N LEU A 96 0.43 -9.79 -12.28
CA LEU A 96 1.49 -8.91 -11.78
C LEU A 96 2.27 -9.53 -10.62
N VAL A 97 1.58 -10.08 -9.62
CA VAL A 97 2.22 -10.73 -8.46
C VAL A 97 3.05 -11.93 -8.90
N THR A 98 2.54 -12.77 -9.80
CA THR A 98 3.27 -13.92 -10.36
C THR A 98 4.52 -13.48 -11.11
N THR A 99 4.42 -12.47 -11.97
CA THR A 99 5.58 -11.91 -12.70
C THR A 99 6.61 -11.35 -11.73
N MET A 100 6.20 -10.58 -10.72
CA MET A 100 7.11 -10.06 -9.71
C MET A 100 7.79 -11.18 -8.92
N ALA A 101 7.05 -12.23 -8.56
CA ALA A 101 7.60 -13.40 -7.86
C ALA A 101 8.64 -14.16 -8.71
N GLN A 102 8.44 -14.25 -10.03
CA GLN A 102 9.41 -14.82 -10.97
C GLN A 102 10.67 -13.96 -11.06
N TRP A 103 10.51 -12.64 -11.14
CA TRP A 103 11.63 -11.70 -11.26
C TRP A 103 12.47 -11.61 -9.98
N THR A 104 11.84 -11.59 -8.81
CA THR A 104 12.56 -11.43 -7.54
C THR A 104 12.92 -12.76 -6.87
N GLY A 105 12.38 -13.89 -7.34
CA GLY A 105 12.50 -15.20 -6.68
C GLY A 105 11.78 -15.28 -5.34
N VAL A 106 10.89 -14.31 -5.02
CA VAL A 106 10.22 -14.21 -3.73
C VAL A 106 8.75 -14.53 -3.88
N GLN A 107 8.29 -15.53 -3.11
CA GLN A 107 6.87 -15.90 -3.08
C GLN A 107 6.10 -15.01 -2.10
N ILE A 108 5.22 -14.16 -2.64
CA ILE A 108 4.34 -13.31 -1.85
C ILE A 108 3.08 -14.09 -1.46
N PRO A 109 2.70 -14.15 -0.17
CA PRO A 109 1.46 -14.80 0.23
C PRO A 109 0.24 -14.15 -0.44
N SER A 110 -0.71 -14.96 -0.91
CA SER A 110 -1.98 -14.45 -1.44
C SER A 110 -2.93 -13.97 -0.33
N GLY A 111 -3.80 -13.00 -0.62
CA GLY A 111 -4.84 -12.54 0.29
C GLY A 111 -5.02 -11.03 0.28
N ASP A 112 -5.89 -10.50 1.15
CA ASP A 112 -6.06 -9.05 1.30
C ASP A 112 -4.78 -8.42 1.87
N VAL A 113 -4.58 -7.12 1.64
CA VAL A 113 -3.38 -6.38 2.06
C VAL A 113 -3.05 -6.64 3.53
N LYS A 114 -4.06 -6.59 4.42
CA LYS A 114 -3.87 -6.85 5.85
C LYS A 114 -3.50 -8.32 6.13
N GLN A 115 -4.04 -9.27 5.38
CA GLN A 115 -3.74 -10.69 5.53
C GLN A 115 -2.31 -10.99 5.09
N VAL A 116 -1.87 -10.45 3.96
CA VAL A 116 -0.51 -10.63 3.44
C VAL A 116 0.53 -10.12 4.45
N LEU A 117 0.35 -8.89 4.96
CA LEU A 117 1.24 -8.33 5.97
C LEU A 117 1.27 -9.15 7.26
N ASN A 118 0.12 -9.67 7.70
CA ASN A 118 0.08 -10.56 8.86
C ASN A 118 0.79 -11.89 8.62
N ARG A 119 0.71 -12.46 7.42
CA ARG A 119 1.44 -13.69 7.05
C ARG A 119 2.94 -13.44 7.04
N ILE A 120 3.41 -12.35 6.43
CA ILE A 120 4.83 -11.96 6.45
C ILE A 120 5.33 -11.80 7.90
N ARG A 121 4.56 -11.10 8.74
CA ARG A 121 4.91 -10.88 10.15
C ARG A 121 5.10 -12.20 10.92
N ARG A 122 4.21 -13.17 10.70
CA ARG A 122 4.19 -14.48 11.38
C ARG A 122 5.30 -15.43 10.93
N ARG A 123 5.94 -15.22 9.78
CA ARG A 123 7.05 -16.07 9.31
C ARG A 123 8.29 -15.89 10.20
N HIS A 124 9.05 -16.97 10.39
CA HIS A 124 10.33 -16.96 11.11
C HIS A 124 11.48 -16.54 10.17
N TRP A 125 11.46 -15.28 9.74
CA TRP A 125 12.49 -14.69 8.89
C TRP A 125 13.23 -13.56 9.60
N LYS A 126 14.45 -13.24 9.13
CA LYS A 126 15.18 -12.05 9.55
C LYS A 126 14.34 -10.78 9.29
N GLN A 127 14.45 -9.79 10.17
CA GLN A 127 13.64 -8.57 10.11
C GLN A 127 13.81 -7.84 8.77
N LEU A 128 15.05 -7.68 8.29
CA LEU A 128 15.35 -7.07 6.99
C LEU A 128 14.61 -7.77 5.84
N TYR A 129 14.57 -9.10 5.83
CA TYR A 129 13.88 -9.86 4.79
C TYR A 129 12.36 -9.62 4.83
N LYS A 130 11.76 -9.54 6.03
CA LYS A 130 10.34 -9.18 6.17
C LYS A 130 10.06 -7.78 5.62
N GLU A 131 10.94 -6.82 5.90
CA GLU A 131 10.79 -5.43 5.42
C GLU A 131 10.92 -5.35 3.90
N ILE A 132 11.85 -6.09 3.28
CA ILE A 132 11.99 -6.16 1.82
C ILE A 132 10.70 -6.73 1.18
N ILE A 133 10.18 -7.84 1.71
CA ILE A 133 8.94 -8.44 1.17
C ILE A 133 7.75 -7.50 1.37
N ALA A 134 7.68 -6.82 2.52
CA ALA A 134 6.62 -5.85 2.77
C ALA A 134 6.70 -4.63 1.84
N ALA A 135 7.92 -4.15 1.55
CA ALA A 135 8.15 -3.07 0.60
C ALA A 135 7.77 -3.49 -0.83
N LEU A 136 8.12 -4.72 -1.24
CA LEU A 136 7.74 -5.30 -2.51
C LEU A 136 6.22 -5.46 -2.65
N TRP A 137 5.57 -5.98 -1.61
CA TRP A 137 4.11 -6.06 -1.61
C TRP A 137 3.47 -4.67 -1.64
N GLY A 138 4.02 -3.72 -0.89
CA GLY A 138 3.54 -2.35 -0.85
C GLY A 138 3.69 -1.62 -2.19
N SER A 139 4.75 -1.89 -2.95
CA SER A 139 4.89 -1.35 -4.31
C SER A 139 3.84 -1.92 -5.26
N ILE A 140 3.57 -3.23 -5.20
CA ILE A 140 2.51 -3.86 -5.99
C ILE A 140 1.15 -3.22 -5.68
N VAL A 141 0.80 -3.09 -4.40
CA VAL A 141 -0.45 -2.44 -3.96
C VAL A 141 -0.56 -1.01 -4.51
N TYR A 142 0.53 -0.25 -4.43
CA TYR A 142 0.58 1.11 -4.95
C TYR A 142 0.37 1.17 -6.48
N TYR A 143 1.10 0.37 -7.25
CA TYR A 143 1.00 0.39 -8.72
C TYR A 143 -0.33 -0.14 -9.23
N VAL A 144 -0.92 -1.14 -8.56
CA VAL A 144 -2.28 -1.61 -8.85
C VAL A 144 -3.29 -0.47 -8.63
N TRP A 145 -3.17 0.22 -7.49
CA TRP A 145 -4.04 1.36 -7.17
C TRP A 145 -3.87 2.50 -8.17
N GLN A 146 -2.63 2.81 -8.54
CA GLN A 146 -2.30 3.84 -9.52
C GLN A 146 -2.85 3.50 -10.91
N ALA A 147 -2.64 2.26 -11.39
CA ALA A 147 -3.15 1.79 -12.68
C ALA A 147 -4.68 1.85 -12.74
N ARG A 148 -5.36 1.44 -11.65
CA ARG A 148 -6.81 1.55 -11.54
C ARG A 148 -7.26 3.00 -11.66
N ASN A 149 -6.63 3.91 -10.91
CA ASN A 149 -6.99 5.32 -10.94
C ASN A 149 -6.71 5.96 -12.31
N TRP A 150 -5.61 5.61 -12.95
CA TRP A 150 -5.34 6.08 -14.31
C TRP A 150 -6.40 5.65 -15.30
N LYS A 151 -6.90 4.41 -15.24
CA LYS A 151 -7.99 3.96 -16.11
C LYS A 151 -9.29 4.72 -15.88
N LEU A 152 -9.57 5.15 -14.65
CA LEU A 152 -10.79 5.90 -14.34
C LEU A 152 -10.71 7.38 -14.72
N TYR A 153 -9.55 8.01 -14.53
CA TYR A 153 -9.44 9.47 -14.65
C TYR A 153 -8.69 9.96 -15.89
N ARG A 154 -8.27 9.06 -16.80
CA ARG A 154 -7.55 9.43 -18.04
C ARG A 154 -8.33 10.36 -18.99
N GLY A 155 -9.64 10.55 -18.80
CA GLY A 155 -10.47 11.47 -19.58
C GLY A 155 -10.99 12.70 -18.81
N THR A 156 -10.75 12.80 -17.50
CA THR A 156 -11.37 13.84 -16.64
C THR A 156 -10.41 14.98 -16.28
N VAL A 157 -9.11 14.78 -16.48
CA VAL A 157 -8.07 15.76 -16.07
C VAL A 157 -7.38 16.31 -17.32
N GLN A 158 -8.02 17.28 -17.98
CA GLN A 158 -7.37 18.17 -18.96
C GLN A 158 -6.69 19.39 -18.31
N GLY A 159 -6.40 19.35 -17.01
CA GLY A 159 -5.79 20.47 -16.29
C GLY A 159 -4.60 20.02 -15.43
N HIS A 160 -3.41 20.46 -15.82
CA HIS A 160 -2.27 20.77 -14.92
C HIS A 160 -1.95 19.77 -13.78
N TYR A 161 -1.84 18.47 -14.07
CA TYR A 161 -0.92 17.64 -13.28
C TYR A 161 0.45 17.69 -13.93
N CYS A 162 1.35 18.48 -13.35
CA CYS A 162 2.76 18.45 -13.64
C CYS A 162 3.25 17.00 -13.48
N ASP A 163 3.75 16.43 -14.57
CA ASP A 163 4.35 15.12 -14.66
C ASP A 163 5.52 15.03 -13.66
N TYR A 164 5.28 14.41 -12.49
CA TYR A 164 6.37 13.98 -11.62
C TYR A 164 6.97 12.70 -12.19
N ARG A 165 7.81 12.90 -13.21
CA ARG A 165 8.87 12.01 -13.73
C ARG A 165 8.62 10.52 -13.57
N TYR A 166 8.23 9.89 -14.67
CA TYR A 166 8.56 8.49 -14.98
C TYR A 166 9.51 8.41 -16.19
N ASN A 167 10.56 9.23 -16.21
CA ASN A 167 11.72 9.05 -17.10
C ASN A 167 12.90 8.66 -16.23
N ASN A 168 13.32 7.38 -16.32
CA ASN A 168 14.71 6.89 -16.19
C ASN A 168 14.85 5.35 -16.09
N TYR A 169 13.93 4.52 -16.61
CA TYR A 169 14.16 3.06 -16.64
C TYR A 169 13.56 2.29 -17.83
N THR A 170 13.08 2.96 -18.89
CA THR A 170 12.53 2.29 -20.08
C THR A 170 13.20 2.74 -21.37
N ASP A 171 14.53 2.90 -21.33
CA ASP A 171 15.36 3.18 -22.51
C ASP A 171 16.48 2.13 -22.66
N GLN A 172 16.13 0.85 -22.54
CA GLN A 172 17.03 -0.27 -22.83
C GLN A 172 16.46 -1.32 -23.81
N THR A 173 15.38 -1.02 -24.52
CA THR A 173 14.89 -1.90 -25.61
C THR A 173 14.87 -1.21 -26.98
N LYS A 174 15.79 -0.28 -27.21
CA LYS A 174 16.20 0.15 -28.57
C LYS A 174 17.62 -0.32 -28.91
N PHE A 175 17.95 -1.55 -28.52
CA PHE A 175 18.97 -2.34 -29.18
C PHE A 175 18.27 -3.52 -29.85
N LEU A 176 18.34 -3.53 -31.18
CA LEU A 176 17.86 -4.52 -32.16
C LEU A 176 16.53 -4.16 -32.88
N CYS A 177 16.73 -3.86 -34.17
CA CYS A 177 15.83 -3.44 -35.25
C CYS A 177 15.47 -1.95 -35.30
#